data_AF-A0A5N9ENL3-F1
#
_entry.id   AF-A0A5N9ENL3-F1
#
_cell.length_a   1.000
_cell.length_b   1.000
_cell.length_c   1.000
_cell.angle_alpha   90.00
_cell.angle_beta   90.00
_cell.angle_gamma   90.00
#
_symmetry.space_group_name_H-M   'P 1'
#
loop_
_entity.id
_entity.type
_entity.pdbx_description
1 polymer ?
#
loop_
_entity_poly.entity_id
_entity_poly.type
_entity_poly.pdbx_seq_one_letter_code
_entity_poly.pdbx_strand_id
1 'polypeptide(L)'
;MEYGFYLPNSGAGAEPDALADIAKQGDRLGFYCMVMPDHILQPNQVDSTYPYSLTGDILAAGQSGDGEWPEQITTLAYLAGVTERIRLVTSVMIIPYRNPILT
;
A
#
# COMPACT_ATOMS: atom_id res chain seq x y z
N MET A 1 13.86 -3.67 18.90
CA MET A 1 13.26 -4.14 17.63
C MET A 1 12.39 -3.02 17.10
N GLU A 2 12.45 -2.77 15.80
CA GLU A 2 11.66 -1.75 15.11
C GLU A 2 10.43 -2.42 14.48
N TYR A 3 9.26 -1.83 14.65
CA TYR A 3 7.99 -2.38 14.16
C TYR A 3 7.32 -1.40 13.21
N GLY A 4 6.77 -1.92 12.11
CA GLY A 4 5.99 -1.15 11.16
C GLY A 4 4.71 -1.88 10.76
N PHE A 5 3.90 -1.24 9.91
CA PHE A 5 2.63 -1.79 9.44
C PHE A 5 2.39 -1.49 7.96
N TYR A 6 1.58 -2.34 7.33
CA TYR A 6 1.11 -2.16 5.96
C TYR A 6 -0.08 -1.22 5.92
N LEU A 7 -0.05 -0.27 4.98
CA LEU A 7 -1.20 0.54 4.64
C LEU A 7 -2.17 -0.27 3.78
N PRO A 8 -3.49 -0.10 3.98
CA PRO A 8 -4.47 -0.55 3.00
C PRO A 8 -4.22 0.11 1.64
N ASN A 9 -4.41 -0.65 0.57
CA ASN A 9 -4.20 -0.18 -0.81
C ASN A 9 -5.40 -0.45 -1.71
N SER A 10 -6.51 -0.95 -1.15
CA SER A 10 -7.80 -1.11 -1.81
C SER A 10 -8.94 -1.02 -0.80
N GLY A 11 -10.15 -0.81 -1.32
CA GLY A 11 -11.39 -0.71 -0.53
C GLY A 11 -11.44 0.51 0.39
N ALA A 12 -12.40 0.51 1.33
CA ALA A 12 -12.69 1.67 2.18
C ALA A 12 -11.51 2.12 3.07
N GLY A 13 -10.56 1.22 3.37
CA GLY A 13 -9.35 1.57 4.12
C GLY A 13 -8.33 2.38 3.33
N ALA A 14 -8.45 2.41 1.99
CA ALA A 14 -7.56 3.15 1.09
C ALA A 14 -8.11 4.55 0.74
N GLU A 15 -9.28 4.93 1.26
CA GLU A 15 -9.80 6.28 1.13
C GLU A 15 -8.89 7.30 1.84
N PRO A 16 -8.74 8.55 1.32
CA PRO A 16 -7.76 9.51 1.83
C PRO A 16 -7.88 9.78 3.34
N ASP A 17 -9.09 9.99 3.85
CA ASP A 17 -9.31 10.28 5.28
C ASP A 17 -8.99 9.06 6.15
N ALA A 18 -9.35 7.85 5.70
CA ALA A 18 -9.03 6.61 6.41
C ALA A 18 -7.52 6.38 6.48
N LEU A 19 -6.80 6.58 5.37
CA LEU A 19 -5.35 6.50 5.34
C LEU A 19 -4.69 7.54 6.24
N ALA A 20 -5.19 8.78 6.25
CA ALA A 20 -4.67 9.84 7.11
C ALA A 20 -4.86 9.51 8.60
N ASP A 21 -6.01 8.97 8.98
CA ASP A 21 -6.29 8.56 10.36
C ASP A 21 -5.37 7.41 10.81
N ILE A 22 -5.20 6.39 9.96
CA ILE A 22 -4.26 5.28 10.22
C ILE A 22 -2.82 5.82 10.35
N ALA A 23 -2.39 6.68 9.44
CA ALA A 23 -1.04 7.23 9.41
C ALA A 23 -0.73 8.08 10.65
N LYS A 24 -1.62 9.02 11.01
CA LYS A 24 -1.52 9.84 12.22
C LYS A 24 -1.48 8.98 13.47
N GLN A 25 -2.29 7.93 13.52
CA GLN A 25 -2.31 7.03 14.66
C GLN A 25 -1.03 6.22 14.77
N GLY A 26 -0.51 5.69 13.66
CA GLY A 26 0.79 5.01 13.61
C GLY A 26 1.94 5.90 14.09
N ASP A 27 1.95 7.15 13.63
CA ASP A 27 2.94 8.17 14.03
C ASP A 27 2.85 8.53 15.52
N ARG A 28 1.63 8.68 16.05
CA ARG A 28 1.38 8.96 17.47
C ARG A 28 1.79 7.80 18.38
N LEU A 29 1.57 6.56 17.94
CA LEU A 29 1.92 5.35 18.68
C LEU A 29 3.42 5.02 18.61
N GLY A 30 4.20 5.72 17.79
CA GLY A 30 5.64 5.54 17.70
C GLY A 30 6.06 4.32 16.90
N PHE A 31 5.26 3.88 15.92
CA PHE A 31 5.71 2.88 14.95
C PHE A 31 6.90 3.42 14.16
N TYR A 32 7.82 2.51 13.80
CA TYR A 32 9.03 2.87 13.09
C TYR A 32 8.76 3.32 11.66
N CYS A 33 7.90 2.57 10.95
CA CYS A 33 7.50 2.88 9.59
C CYS A 33 6.07 2.45 9.26
N MET A 34 5.50 3.09 8.25
CA MET A 34 4.38 2.55 7.48
C MET A 34 4.87 2.20 6.08
N VAL A 35 4.32 1.13 5.51
CA VAL A 35 4.74 0.63 4.20
C VAL A 35 3.56 0.65 3.22
N MET A 36 3.79 1.15 2.02
CA MET A 36 2.78 1.23 0.95
C MET A 36 3.18 0.31 -0.21
N PRO A 37 2.34 -0.62 -0.66
CA PRO A 37 2.58 -1.41 -1.86
C PRO A 37 2.33 -0.62 -3.16
N ASP A 38 2.89 -1.09 -4.28
CA ASP A 38 2.73 -0.47 -5.60
C ASP A 38 1.83 -1.32 -6.49
N HIS A 39 0.56 -0.95 -6.57
CA HIS A 39 -0.41 -1.54 -7.48
C HIS A 39 -1.07 -0.42 -8.29
N ILE A 40 -0.93 -0.46 -9.62
CA ILE A 40 -1.65 0.45 -10.51
C ILE A 40 -3.10 -0.02 -10.70
N LEU A 41 -3.29 -1.33 -10.72
CA LEU A 41 -4.59 -2.00 -10.77
C LEU A 41 -4.42 -3.43 -10.27
N GLN A 42 -5.54 -4.09 -9.96
CA GLN A 42 -5.60 -5.52 -9.70
C GLN A 42 -6.48 -6.18 -10.78
N PRO A 43 -5.96 -7.15 -11.56
CA PRO A 43 -6.78 -7.84 -12.55
C PRO A 43 -7.92 -8.63 -11.91
N ASN A 44 -9.09 -8.61 -12.54
CA ASN A 44 -10.26 -9.42 -12.14
C ASN A 44 -10.14 -10.90 -12.53
N GLN A 45 -9.13 -11.26 -13.34
CA GLN A 45 -8.83 -12.63 -13.75
C GLN A 45 -7.31 -12.80 -13.76
N VAL A 46 -6.82 -13.82 -13.06
CA VAL A 46 -5.39 -14.12 -12.93
C VAL A 46 -5.19 -15.62 -13.11
N ASP A 47 -4.60 -16.00 -14.23
CA ASP A 47 -4.37 -17.42 -14.57
C ASP A 47 -3.10 -17.99 -13.90
N SER A 48 -2.21 -17.13 -13.41
CA SER A 48 -1.00 -17.55 -12.73
C SER A 48 -1.28 -18.01 -11.31
N THR A 49 -0.57 -19.05 -10.87
CA THR A 49 -0.67 -19.55 -9.49
C THR A 49 -0.05 -18.56 -8.52
N TYR A 50 -0.82 -18.10 -7.54
CA TYR A 50 -0.36 -17.22 -6.49
C TYR A 50 0.31 -18.00 -5.36
N PRO A 51 1.63 -17.86 -5.15
CA PRO A 51 2.39 -18.72 -4.24
C PRO A 51 2.07 -18.50 -2.76
N TYR A 52 1.38 -17.42 -2.41
CA TYR A 52 1.01 -17.07 -1.04
C TYR A 52 -0.46 -17.39 -0.69
N SER A 53 -1.16 -18.09 -1.59
CA SER A 53 -2.52 -18.60 -1.35
C SER A 53 -2.52 -20.12 -1.25
N LEU A 54 -3.30 -20.67 -0.31
CA LEU A 54 -3.50 -22.13 -0.20
C LEU A 54 -4.18 -22.73 -1.43
N THR A 55 -5.03 -21.95 -2.10
CA THR A 55 -5.75 -22.39 -3.31
C THR A 55 -4.98 -22.05 -4.59
N GLY A 56 -3.91 -21.27 -4.48
CA GLY A 56 -3.22 -20.69 -5.64
C GLY A 56 -3.97 -19.53 -6.30
N ASP A 57 -5.15 -19.16 -5.79
CA ASP A 57 -5.95 -18.05 -6.31
C ASP A 57 -5.67 -16.78 -5.50
N ILE A 58 -5.25 -15.72 -6.20
CA ILE A 58 -4.94 -14.40 -5.62
C ILE A 58 -6.20 -13.63 -5.20
N LEU A 59 -7.32 -13.80 -5.91
CA LEU A 59 -8.58 -13.15 -5.58
C LEU A 59 -9.17 -13.76 -4.30
N ALA A 60 -9.07 -15.09 -4.19
CA ALA A 60 -9.40 -15.80 -2.95
C ALA A 60 -8.49 -15.43 -1.77
N ALA A 61 -7.31 -14.86 -2.03
CA ALA A 61 -6.38 -14.34 -1.02
C ALA A 61 -6.71 -12.89 -0.59
N GLY A 62 -7.86 -12.35 -1.00
CA GLY A 62 -8.34 -11.03 -0.58
C GLY A 62 -7.86 -9.87 -1.45
N GLN A 63 -7.24 -10.16 -2.60
CA GLN A 63 -6.84 -9.14 -3.57
C GLN A 63 -7.94 -9.00 -4.64
N SER A 64 -9.05 -8.32 -4.33
CA SER A 64 -10.12 -8.09 -5.29
C SER A 64 -9.68 -7.15 -6.41
N GLY A 65 -10.08 -7.37 -7.66
CA GLY A 65 -9.88 -6.35 -8.71
C GLY A 65 -10.79 -5.14 -8.58
N ASP A 66 -11.81 -5.21 -7.72
CA ASP A 66 -12.73 -4.12 -7.43
C ASP A 66 -12.13 -3.10 -6.45
N GLY A 67 -12.42 -1.82 -6.69
CA GLY A 67 -12.00 -0.70 -5.84
C GLY A 67 -10.89 0.16 -6.46
N GLU A 68 -10.58 1.25 -5.77
CA GLU A 68 -9.52 2.17 -6.17
C GLU A 68 -8.16 1.71 -5.63
N TRP A 69 -7.13 1.89 -6.45
CA TRP A 69 -5.73 1.56 -6.13
C TRP A 69 -4.90 2.84 -6.15
N PRO A 70 -4.69 3.47 -4.99
CA PRO A 70 -4.07 4.79 -4.97
C PRO A 70 -2.60 4.70 -5.33
N GLU A 71 -2.14 5.70 -6.09
CA GLU A 71 -0.78 5.75 -6.59
C GLU A 71 0.22 5.92 -5.42
N GLN A 72 1.19 5.01 -5.32
CA GLN A 72 2.10 4.86 -4.17
C GLN A 72 2.81 6.16 -3.76
N ILE A 73 3.39 6.92 -4.70
CA ILE A 73 4.25 8.07 -4.39
C ILE A 73 3.41 9.24 -3.90
N THR A 74 2.33 9.56 -4.61
CA THR A 74 1.40 10.62 -4.21
C THR A 74 0.70 10.29 -2.89
N THR A 75 0.38 9.03 -2.65
CA THR A 75 -0.14 8.56 -1.35
C THR A 75 0.88 8.81 -0.23
N LEU A 76 2.13 8.36 -0.40
CA LEU A 76 3.17 8.59 0.61
C LEU A 76 3.47 10.09 0.78
N ALA A 77 3.46 10.88 -0.29
CA ALA A 77 3.65 12.34 -0.21
C ALA A 77 2.51 13.03 0.56
N TYR A 78 1.26 12.60 0.36
CA TYR A 78 0.12 13.06 1.15
C TYR A 78 0.30 12.72 2.63
N LEU A 79 0.65 11.46 2.93
CA LEU A 79 0.83 10.99 4.30
C LEU A 79 2.03 11.67 5.01
N ALA A 80 3.08 12.01 4.27
CA ALA A 80 4.20 12.80 4.76
C ALA A 80 3.75 14.18 5.26
N GLY A 81 2.76 14.79 4.59
CA GLY A 81 2.22 16.10 4.96
C GLY A 81 1.37 16.10 6.23
N VAL A 82 0.92 14.93 6.70
CA VAL A 82 0.03 14.79 7.87
C VAL A 82 0.65 13.99 9.02
N THR A 83 1.94 13.66 8.94
CA THR A 83 2.69 12.93 9.97
C THR A 83 4.02 13.63 10.27
N GLU A 84 4.63 13.35 11.43
CA GLU A 84 5.83 14.07 11.89
C GLU A 84 7.09 13.21 12.02
N ARG A 85 7.00 11.95 12.45
CA ARG A 85 8.17 11.14 12.86
C ARG A 85 8.28 9.79 12.14
N ILE A 86 7.15 9.16 11.85
CA ILE A 86 7.08 7.84 11.22
C ILE A 86 7.75 7.83 9.85
N ARG A 87 8.51 6.78 9.55
CA ARG A 87 9.15 6.63 8.23
C ARG A 87 8.15 6.09 7.20
N LEU A 88 8.33 6.56 5.97
CA LEU A 88 7.54 6.14 4.82
C LEU A 88 8.38 5.21 3.94
N VAL A 89 7.83 4.05 3.58
CA VAL A 89 8.57 3.02 2.84
C VAL A 89 7.72 2.49 1.69
N THR A 90 8.34 2.38 0.52
CA THR A 90 7.76 1.66 -0.63
C THR A 90 7.99 0.16 -0.46
N SER A 91 6.92 -0.64 -0.48
CA SER A 91 7.01 -2.08 -0.18
C SER A 91 6.09 -2.90 -1.08
N VAL A 92 6.48 -3.18 -2.31
CA VAL A 92 7.70 -2.70 -3.01
C VAL A 92 7.33 -1.57 -3.98
N MET A 93 8.32 -0.89 -4.56
CA MET A 93 8.11 -0.13 -5.80
C MET A 93 8.38 -1.04 -7.00
N ILE A 94 7.45 -1.10 -7.95
CA ILE A 94 7.62 -1.88 -9.17
C ILE A 94 8.27 -0.97 -10.21
N ILE A 95 9.60 -0.92 -10.18
CA ILE A 95 10.43 -0.04 -11.05
C ILE A 95 10.00 -0.07 -12.53
N PRO A 96 9.68 -1.23 -13.16
CA PRO A 96 9.27 -1.26 -14.56
C PRO A 96 8.00 -0.46 -14.90
N TYR A 97 7.16 -0.10 -13.92
CA TYR A 97 5.96 0.69 -14.15
C TYR A 97 6.21 2.18 -14.32
N ARG A 98 7.41 2.64 -13.99
CA ARG A 98 7.70 4.07 -13.82
C ARG A 98 8.98 4.44 -14.56
N ASN A 99 9.08 5.71 -14.96
CA ASN A 99 10.31 6.19 -15.56
C ASN A 99 11.34 6.44 -14.45
N PRO A 100 12.52 5.78 -14.46
CA PRO A 100 13.48 5.84 -13.35
C PRO A 100 14.18 7.19 -13.18
N ILE A 101 14.01 8.14 -14.10
CA ILE A 101 14.54 9.51 -14.00
C ILE A 101 13.50 10.48 -13.45
N LEU A 102 12.23 10.26 -13.79
CA LEU A 102 11.13 11.18 -13.42
C LEU A 102 10.49 10.85 -12.08
N THR A 103 10.84 9.71 -11.49
CA THR A 103 10.14 9.08 -10.37
C THR A 103 11.04 8.94 -9.18
#